data_AF-A0A2V7GXS0-F1
#
_entry.id   AF-A0A2V7GXS0-F1
#
_cell.length_a   1.000
_cell.length_b   1.000
_cell.length_c   1.000
_cell.angle_alpha   90.00
_cell.angle_beta   90.00
_cell.angle_gamma   90.00
#
_symmetry.space_group_name_H-M   'P 1'
#
loop_
_entity.id
_entity.type
_entity.pdbx_description
1 polymer ?
#
loop_
_entity_poly.entity_id
_entity_poly.type
_entity_poly.pdbx_seq_one_letter_code
_entity_poly.pdbx_strand_id
1 'polypeptide(L)'
;MRLLLLGLGLVVSVGPTVRRSDAQDTSAIDRGVRIGIVYQPGVRPGLVVLPGRPAGLDSARAMLMRDLDYSDRFELITLPAGDSLRVGAAALGTAPPARGAPGRGRTGGAQAAGPNYPLYLALGADFVVDVRAAGDTTVVDLHDVAAGALRRAFPARLPAPAAAGFRMAVHRLADQVLQATLGAPGMAATRVGFVKDGKVYVIDQDGADMRLVSSTDRQAMSPAWAPDARRLAYMEFWQGHGQLFVQDLGNGERTAVATTGRALDFTPAFSPDGKTLAFSRATEEGTDVYTVNAKDNCCLQRLTVGRFSDNLSPAYSPDGQRIAFVSTRSGLPQIYVMAADGTDQQLFAPFDYGVTGASNAPEWSPDGQSVAFHRDVAGTLQVFVLDVRTRTVRQLTSVGRNEDPTWAPDSRHLAFVSDRSGYRQLWIIDLDTGRIRPLLQQSGARLPAWSPRLPETAATNP
;
A
#
# COMPACT_ATOMS: atom_id res chain seq x y z
N MET A 1 -58.68 44.06 -1.38
CA MET A 1 -59.73 44.41 -0.39
C MET A 1 -59.82 43.22 0.56
N ARG A 2 -59.42 43.21 1.83
CA ARG A 2 -59.19 44.21 2.89
C ARG A 2 -58.01 43.78 3.78
N LEU A 3 -57.28 44.79 4.27
CA LEU A 3 -56.41 44.80 5.44
C LEU A 3 -57.19 44.47 6.72
N LEU A 4 -56.53 43.86 7.72
CA LEU A 4 -56.49 44.39 9.09
C LEU A 4 -55.34 43.78 9.90
N LEU A 5 -54.66 44.67 10.64
CA LEU A 5 -53.49 44.47 11.48
C LEU A 5 -53.84 44.00 12.91
N LEU A 6 -52.76 43.59 13.61
CA LEU A 6 -52.37 43.87 15.01
C LEU A 6 -52.57 42.75 16.06
N GLY A 7 -51.46 42.44 16.72
CA GLY A 7 -51.38 41.71 17.99
C GLY A 7 -49.97 41.26 18.33
N LEU A 8 -49.11 42.20 18.76
CA LEU A 8 -47.79 41.93 19.35
C LEU A 8 -47.94 41.17 20.68
N GLY A 9 -47.21 40.06 20.85
CA GLY A 9 -47.05 39.35 22.11
C GLY A 9 -45.63 38.82 22.22
N LEU A 10 -44.78 39.55 22.95
CA LEU A 10 -43.38 39.23 23.19
C LEU A 10 -43.27 38.16 24.29
N VAL A 11 -42.86 36.93 23.93
CA VAL A 11 -42.45 35.91 24.91
C VAL A 11 -40.95 35.72 24.78
N VAL A 12 -40.22 36.13 25.82
CA VAL A 12 -38.78 35.92 25.96
C VAL A 12 -38.55 34.47 26.36
N SER A 13 -38.09 33.64 25.42
CA SER A 13 -37.52 32.32 25.73
C SER A 13 -36.00 32.44 25.87
N VAL A 14 -35.50 32.22 27.08
CA VAL A 14 -34.06 32.09 27.36
C VAL A 14 -33.60 30.72 26.83
N GLY A 15 -32.97 30.70 25.67
CA GLY A 15 -32.28 29.52 25.14
C GLY A 15 -30.92 29.31 25.82
N PRO A 16 -30.42 28.07 25.93
CA PRO A 16 -29.13 27.81 26.55
C PRO A 16 -28.02 28.40 25.68
N THR A 17 -27.10 29.11 26.31
CA THR A 17 -25.85 29.60 25.70
C THR A 17 -25.01 28.43 25.22
N VAL A 18 -25.04 28.16 23.92
CA VAL A 18 -24.05 27.30 23.27
C VAL A 18 -22.74 28.10 23.25
N ARG A 19 -21.78 27.72 24.10
CA ARG A 19 -20.38 28.10 23.89
C ARG A 19 -19.98 27.55 22.54
N ARG A 20 -19.71 28.43 21.57
CA ARG A 20 -18.90 28.06 20.40
C ARG A 20 -17.56 27.59 20.96
N SER A 21 -17.30 26.29 20.88
CA SER A 21 -15.94 25.80 20.98
C SER A 21 -15.21 26.39 19.79
N ASP A 22 -14.17 27.18 20.05
CA ASP A 22 -13.22 27.58 19.03
C ASP A 22 -12.67 26.30 18.39
N ALA A 23 -13.21 25.96 17.22
CA ALA A 23 -12.65 24.93 16.37
C ALA A 23 -11.23 25.39 16.03
N GLN A 24 -10.26 24.63 16.50
CA GLN A 24 -8.85 24.85 16.20
C GLN A 24 -8.70 24.67 14.69
N ASP A 25 -8.65 25.79 13.99
CA ASP A 25 -8.38 25.87 12.56
C ASP A 25 -6.96 25.32 12.31
N THR A 26 -6.88 24.09 11.81
CA THR A 26 -5.62 23.44 11.43
C THR A 26 -5.21 23.75 9.99
N SER A 27 -5.85 24.72 9.32
CA SER A 27 -5.45 25.16 7.97
C SER A 27 -4.19 26.04 7.93
N ALA A 28 -3.58 26.33 9.09
CA ALA A 28 -2.29 27.01 9.16
C ALA A 28 -1.15 26.07 8.73
N ILE A 29 -0.97 25.92 7.42
CA ILE A 29 0.28 25.46 6.83
C ILE A 29 1.35 26.47 7.23
N ASP A 30 2.27 26.04 8.08
CA ASP A 30 3.50 26.76 8.42
C ASP A 30 4.22 27.14 7.11
N ARG A 31 4.13 28.41 6.71
CA ARG A 31 4.82 28.97 5.54
C ARG A 31 6.29 29.24 5.86
N GLY A 32 6.96 28.26 6.46
CA GLY A 32 8.41 28.18 6.39
C GLY A 32 8.79 27.77 4.97
N VAL A 33 9.58 28.59 4.28
CA VAL A 33 10.16 28.24 2.97
C VAL A 33 11.02 26.98 3.15
N ARG A 34 10.46 25.82 2.84
CA ARG A 34 11.23 24.60 2.65
C ARG A 34 11.77 24.65 1.23
N ILE A 35 13.08 24.83 1.08
CA ILE A 35 13.78 24.53 -0.18
C ILE A 35 13.86 23.01 -0.26
N GLY A 36 12.74 22.39 -0.60
CA GLY A 36 12.64 20.99 -0.98
C GLY A 36 12.08 20.96 -2.40
N ILE A 37 12.63 20.08 -3.24
CA ILE A 37 12.05 19.82 -4.57
C ILE A 37 10.58 19.47 -4.34
N VAL A 38 9.68 20.34 -4.78
CA VAL A 38 8.25 20.04 -4.80
C VAL A 38 8.09 19.00 -5.89
N TYR A 39 7.66 17.81 -5.51
CA TYR A 39 7.30 16.76 -6.46
C TYR A 39 6.31 17.35 -7.48
N GLN A 40 6.72 17.42 -8.75
CA GLN A 40 5.83 17.74 -9.84
C GLN A 40 5.30 16.43 -10.41
N PRO A 41 3.98 16.17 -10.36
CA PRO A 41 3.40 14.99 -10.99
C PRO A 41 3.88 14.88 -12.45
N GLY A 42 4.47 13.73 -12.80
CA GLY A 42 5.04 13.46 -14.13
C GLY A 42 6.55 13.67 -14.27
N VAL A 43 7.23 14.32 -13.31
CA VAL A 43 8.70 14.40 -13.28
C VAL A 43 9.23 13.52 -12.15
N ARG A 44 10.06 12.54 -12.51
CA ARG A 44 10.71 11.64 -11.53
C ARG A 44 12.14 12.12 -11.32
N PRO A 45 12.54 12.48 -10.08
CA PRO A 45 13.92 12.88 -9.83
C PRO A 45 14.90 11.75 -10.19
N GLY A 46 16.04 12.15 -10.74
CA GLY A 46 17.14 11.25 -11.03
C GLY A 46 17.76 10.75 -9.73
N LEU A 47 17.93 9.43 -9.62
CA LEU A 47 18.49 8.81 -8.43
C LEU A 47 19.61 7.86 -8.82
N VAL A 48 20.76 8.02 -8.16
CA VAL A 48 21.90 7.11 -8.27
C VAL A 48 22.02 6.33 -6.97
N VAL A 49 22.10 5.00 -7.06
CA VAL A 49 22.56 4.16 -5.95
C VAL A 49 24.03 3.81 -6.20
N LEU A 50 24.94 4.27 -5.35
CA LEU A 50 26.37 4.04 -5.55
C LEU A 50 26.68 2.54 -5.52
N PRO A 51 27.54 2.02 -6.42
CA PRO A 51 28.03 0.65 -6.31
C PRO A 51 28.93 0.50 -5.06
N GLY A 52 28.99 -0.72 -4.51
CA GLY A 52 29.66 -0.98 -3.24
C GLY A 52 31.12 -1.42 -3.34
N ARG A 53 31.94 -0.92 -2.41
CA ARG A 53 32.91 -1.66 -1.58
C ARG A 53 32.66 -1.20 -0.13
N PRO A 54 32.58 -2.06 0.91
CA PRO A 54 33.19 -3.38 1.06
C PRO A 54 32.22 -4.58 0.91
N ALA A 55 32.77 -5.79 0.96
CA ALA A 55 32.04 -7.06 0.86
C ALA A 55 30.94 -7.19 1.94
N GLY A 56 29.78 -7.77 1.57
CA GLY A 56 28.73 -8.19 2.50
C GLY A 56 27.42 -7.39 2.49
N LEU A 57 27.35 -6.26 1.77
CA LEU A 57 26.13 -5.43 1.69
C LEU A 57 25.46 -5.43 0.30
N ASP A 58 25.94 -6.25 -0.64
CA ASP A 58 25.45 -6.24 -2.02
C ASP A 58 23.97 -6.63 -2.12
N SER A 59 23.53 -7.61 -1.32
CA SER A 59 22.11 -8.00 -1.24
C SER A 59 21.24 -6.84 -0.74
N ALA A 60 21.67 -6.14 0.32
CA ALA A 60 20.92 -4.99 0.85
C ALA A 60 20.85 -3.85 -0.18
N ARG A 61 21.95 -3.56 -0.87
CA ARG A 61 22.00 -2.53 -1.91
C ARG A 61 21.12 -2.87 -3.10
N ALA A 62 21.18 -4.10 -3.60
CA ALA A 62 20.36 -4.55 -4.72
C ALA A 62 18.85 -4.50 -4.39
N MET A 63 18.49 -4.91 -3.17
CA MET A 63 17.12 -4.78 -2.68
C MET A 63 16.66 -3.33 -2.57
N LEU A 64 17.47 -2.47 -1.92
CA LEU A 64 17.19 -1.05 -1.78
C LEU A 64 16.99 -0.38 -3.15
N MET A 65 17.88 -0.66 -4.11
CA MET A 65 17.77 -0.16 -5.47
C MET A 65 16.48 -0.63 -6.17
N ARG A 66 16.14 -1.92 -6.04
CA ARG A 66 14.89 -2.48 -6.59
C ARG A 66 13.66 -1.80 -5.98
N ASP A 67 13.63 -1.62 -4.67
CA ASP A 67 12.48 -1.00 -3.99
C ASP A 67 12.30 0.47 -4.40
N LEU A 68 13.41 1.19 -4.60
CA LEU A 68 13.38 2.58 -5.08
C LEU A 68 12.93 2.65 -6.55
N ASP A 69 13.29 1.69 -7.43
CA ASP A 69 12.68 1.57 -8.77
C ASP A 69 11.18 1.25 -8.66
N TYR A 70 10.83 0.28 -7.82
CA TYR A 70 9.46 -0.19 -7.66
C TYR A 70 8.54 0.86 -7.05
N SER A 71 9.08 1.90 -6.42
CA SER A 71 8.29 3.06 -6.03
C SER A 71 7.69 3.83 -7.21
N ASP A 72 8.24 3.66 -8.43
CA ASP A 72 7.90 4.41 -9.65
C ASP A 72 7.99 5.94 -9.48
N ARG A 73 8.75 6.39 -8.48
CA ARG A 73 8.91 7.80 -8.12
C ARG A 73 10.27 8.36 -8.48
N PHE A 74 11.23 7.51 -8.85
CA PHE A 74 12.57 7.90 -9.28
C PHE A 74 12.84 7.45 -10.71
N GLU A 75 13.76 8.14 -11.37
CA GLU A 75 14.46 7.64 -12.54
C GLU A 75 15.83 7.12 -12.09
N LEU A 76 15.99 5.80 -12.05
CA LEU A 76 17.26 5.20 -11.63
C LEU A 76 18.33 5.35 -12.72
N ILE A 77 19.41 6.03 -12.36
CA ILE A 77 20.57 6.21 -13.21
C ILE A 77 21.57 5.10 -12.90
N THR A 78 21.75 4.18 -13.85
CA THR A 78 22.70 3.07 -13.71
C THR A 78 24.11 3.54 -14.07
N LEU A 79 25.07 3.31 -13.19
CA LEU A 79 26.46 3.65 -13.42
C LEU A 79 27.20 2.46 -14.08
N PRO A 80 28.07 2.71 -15.07
CA PRO A 80 29.00 1.69 -15.56
C PRO A 80 29.89 1.21 -14.41
N ALA A 81 30.16 -0.08 -14.31
CA ALA A 81 31.05 -0.60 -13.27
C ALA A 81 32.46 0.00 -13.41
N GLY A 82 32.93 0.77 -12.42
CA GLY A 82 34.26 1.38 -12.43
C GLY A 82 34.59 2.19 -11.16
N ASP A 83 35.88 2.26 -10.81
CA ASP A 83 36.41 2.89 -9.57
C ASP A 83 36.41 4.45 -9.60
N SER A 84 35.92 5.10 -10.66
CA SER A 84 35.95 6.57 -10.87
C SER A 84 34.82 7.36 -10.17
N LEU A 85 34.06 6.72 -9.28
CA LEU A 85 32.77 7.20 -8.78
C LEU A 85 32.84 8.01 -7.46
N ARG A 86 34.02 8.15 -6.87
CA ARG A 86 34.26 8.98 -5.66
C ARG A 86 35.49 9.85 -5.84
N VAL A 87 35.45 11.08 -5.35
CA VAL A 87 36.58 12.01 -5.45
C VAL A 87 37.47 11.86 -4.22
N GLY A 88 38.67 11.32 -4.42
CA GLY A 88 39.71 11.30 -3.38
C GLY A 88 40.09 12.72 -2.95
N ALA A 89 40.44 12.90 -1.67
CA ALA A 89 40.81 14.18 -1.07
C ALA A 89 41.98 14.93 -1.75
N ALA A 90 42.65 14.32 -2.73
CA ALA A 90 43.77 14.89 -3.49
C ALA A 90 43.37 15.69 -4.75
N ALA A 91 42.09 15.73 -5.14
CA ALA A 91 41.67 16.37 -6.40
C ALA A 91 41.30 17.86 -6.29
N LEU A 92 41.50 18.50 -5.14
CA LEU A 92 41.39 19.95 -4.99
C LEU A 92 42.79 20.59 -5.08
N GLY A 93 43.17 20.97 -6.31
CA GLY A 93 44.14 22.02 -6.63
C GLY A 93 45.57 21.90 -6.08
N THR A 94 46.48 21.34 -6.88
CA THR A 94 47.93 21.50 -6.67
C THR A 94 48.43 22.79 -7.31
N ALA A 95 48.82 23.77 -6.49
CA ALA A 95 49.85 24.74 -6.86
C ALA A 95 51.24 24.06 -6.78
N PRO A 96 52.24 24.44 -7.60
CA PRO A 96 53.52 23.74 -7.67
C PRO A 96 54.38 23.94 -6.40
N PRO A 97 55.28 23.00 -6.05
CA PRO A 97 55.91 22.96 -4.74
C PRO A 97 57.11 23.91 -4.64
N ALA A 98 57.17 24.68 -3.56
CA ALA A 98 58.42 25.26 -3.08
C ALA A 98 59.18 24.21 -2.24
N ARG A 99 60.47 24.05 -2.51
CA ARG A 99 61.40 23.14 -1.81
C ARG A 99 61.62 23.58 -0.35
N GLY A 100 61.53 22.66 0.61
CA GLY A 100 62.12 22.85 1.95
C GLY A 100 61.69 21.88 3.06
N ALA A 101 62.63 21.02 3.48
CA ALA A 101 62.80 20.33 4.77
C ALA A 101 61.88 19.15 5.20
N PRO A 102 62.44 18.10 5.85
CA PRO A 102 61.70 16.90 6.26
C PRO A 102 61.16 17.03 7.70
N GLY A 103 59.89 16.69 7.90
CA GLY A 103 59.25 16.76 9.21
C GLY A 103 58.06 15.82 9.38
N ARG A 104 58.32 14.73 10.11
CA ARG A 104 57.42 13.91 10.95
C ARG A 104 56.08 13.45 10.36
N GLY A 105 55.96 12.12 10.27
CA GLY A 105 54.74 11.41 9.94
C GLY A 105 53.55 11.81 10.82
N ARG A 106 52.50 12.25 10.16
CA ARG A 106 51.12 12.19 10.64
C ARG A 106 50.45 11.03 9.93
N THR A 107 50.14 9.98 10.67
CA THR A 107 49.11 9.00 10.30
C THR A 107 47.76 9.71 10.26
N GLY A 108 47.48 10.37 9.13
CA GLY A 108 46.16 10.89 8.83
C GLY A 108 45.25 9.72 8.50
N GLY A 109 44.25 9.45 9.35
CA GLY A 109 43.13 8.61 8.98
C GLY A 109 42.52 9.16 7.69
N ALA A 110 42.49 8.34 6.65
CA ALA A 110 41.90 8.71 5.37
C ALA A 110 40.41 9.04 5.60
N GLN A 111 40.04 10.32 5.45
CA GLN A 111 38.63 10.68 5.28
C GLN A 111 38.11 9.94 4.06
N ALA A 112 37.07 9.14 4.25
CA ALA A 112 36.40 8.47 3.14
C ALA A 112 35.95 9.53 2.13
N ALA A 113 36.42 9.38 0.89
CA ALA A 113 36.03 10.22 -0.24
C ALA A 113 34.50 10.28 -0.36
N GLY A 114 33.94 11.50 -0.41
CA GLY A 114 32.51 11.71 -0.63
C GLY A 114 32.09 11.41 -2.08
N PRO A 115 30.78 11.40 -2.38
CA PRO A 115 30.28 11.23 -3.74
C PRO A 115 30.80 12.31 -4.69
N ASN A 116 31.04 11.94 -5.96
CA ASN A 116 31.38 12.90 -7.02
C ASN A 116 30.14 13.70 -7.46
N TYR A 117 29.72 14.70 -6.68
CA TYR A 117 28.52 15.48 -6.98
C TYR A 117 28.52 16.14 -8.37
N PRO A 118 29.63 16.74 -8.86
CA PRO A 118 29.66 17.28 -10.22
C PRO A 118 29.36 16.24 -11.30
N LEU A 119 29.88 15.01 -11.17
CA LEU A 119 29.56 13.92 -12.09
C LEU A 119 28.08 13.54 -12.02
N TYR A 120 27.53 13.35 -10.82
CA TYR A 120 26.15 12.93 -10.66
C TYR A 120 25.15 13.99 -11.12
N LEU A 121 25.47 15.27 -10.90
CA LEU A 121 24.70 16.38 -11.45
C LEU A 121 24.71 16.36 -12.99
N ALA A 122 25.87 16.11 -13.61
CA ALA A 122 26.00 16.00 -15.06
C ALA A 122 25.27 14.79 -15.65
N LEU A 123 25.06 13.73 -14.86
CA LEU A 123 24.23 12.57 -15.22
C LEU A 123 22.73 12.80 -14.99
N GLY A 124 22.33 13.96 -14.46
CA GLY A 124 20.93 14.29 -14.17
C GLY A 124 20.41 13.74 -12.85
N ALA A 125 21.29 13.34 -11.92
CA ALA A 125 20.87 12.88 -10.60
C ALA A 125 20.55 14.06 -9.68
N ASP A 126 19.37 14.02 -9.07
CA ASP A 126 19.00 14.91 -7.96
C ASP A 126 19.48 14.35 -6.61
N PHE A 127 19.49 13.01 -6.51
CA PHE A 127 19.85 12.30 -5.29
C PHE A 127 20.89 11.21 -5.53
N VAL A 128 21.73 11.00 -4.52
CA VAL A 128 22.66 9.86 -4.45
C VAL A 128 22.42 9.10 -3.16
N VAL A 129 22.31 7.78 -3.24
CA VAL A 129 22.20 6.88 -2.10
C VAL A 129 23.46 6.04 -2.00
N ASP A 130 24.13 6.10 -0.85
CA ASP A 130 25.23 5.22 -0.50
C ASP A 130 24.80 4.25 0.62
N VAL A 131 25.28 3.01 0.55
CA VAL A 131 25.05 1.99 1.57
C VAL A 131 26.43 1.56 2.07
N ARG A 132 26.74 1.83 3.33
CA ARG A 132 28.06 1.54 3.90
C ARG A 132 27.96 0.86 5.26
N ALA A 133 28.99 0.09 5.58
CA ALA A 133 29.16 -0.47 6.92
C ALA A 133 29.81 0.57 7.85
N ALA A 134 29.34 0.62 9.10
CA ALA A 134 29.92 1.37 10.20
C ALA A 134 29.93 0.46 11.44
N GLY A 135 30.96 -0.39 11.56
CA GLY A 135 30.99 -1.44 12.57
C GLY A 135 29.94 -2.52 12.30
N ASP A 136 29.07 -2.78 13.28
CA ASP A 136 27.92 -3.69 13.19
C ASP A 136 26.68 -3.06 12.53
N THR A 137 26.76 -1.76 12.21
CA THR A 137 25.64 -0.97 11.72
C THR A 137 25.77 -0.75 10.22
N THR A 138 24.67 -0.96 9.49
CA THR A 138 24.56 -0.51 8.10
C THR A 138 24.03 0.93 8.11
N VAL A 139 24.65 1.81 7.34
CA VAL A 139 24.17 3.19 7.18
C VAL A 139 23.82 3.42 5.73
N VAL A 140 22.58 3.84 5.49
CA VAL A 140 22.14 4.34 4.19
C VAL A 140 22.26 5.87 4.23
N ASP A 141 23.18 6.42 3.46
CA ASP A 141 23.39 7.86 3.32
C ASP A 141 22.61 8.37 2.10
N LEU A 142 21.71 9.31 2.30
CA LEU A 142 21.01 10.05 1.27
C LEU A 142 21.66 11.41 1.09
N HIS A 143 22.16 11.67 -0.11
CA HIS A 143 22.78 12.92 -0.49
C HIS A 143 21.90 13.72 -1.44
N ASP A 144 21.93 15.04 -1.27
CA ASP A 144 21.37 16.01 -2.21
C ASP A 144 22.49 16.49 -3.14
N VAL A 145 22.32 16.21 -4.44
CA VAL A 145 23.39 16.42 -5.42
C VAL A 145 23.61 17.90 -5.69
N ALA A 146 22.53 18.68 -5.78
CA ALA A 146 22.60 20.12 -6.02
C ALA A 146 23.21 20.87 -4.83
N ALA A 147 22.89 20.44 -3.60
CA ALA A 147 23.51 20.98 -2.40
C ALA A 147 24.97 20.49 -2.19
N GLY A 148 25.39 19.45 -2.90
CA GLY A 148 26.71 18.84 -2.74
C GLY A 148 26.95 18.29 -1.32
N ALA A 149 25.89 17.81 -0.66
CA ALA A 149 25.92 17.51 0.76
C ALA A 149 25.12 16.26 1.13
N LEU A 150 25.51 15.64 2.25
CA LEU A 150 24.69 14.63 2.90
C LEU A 150 23.41 15.29 3.40
N ARG A 151 22.26 14.81 2.93
CA ARG A 151 20.94 15.30 3.36
C ARG A 151 20.47 14.56 4.61
N ARG A 152 20.64 13.24 4.66
CA ARG A 152 20.27 12.42 5.82
C ARG A 152 21.01 11.09 5.83
N ALA A 153 21.29 10.55 7.01
CA ALA A 153 21.79 9.20 7.20
C ALA A 153 20.77 8.35 7.96
N PHE A 154 20.61 7.09 7.54
CA PHE A 154 19.72 6.11 8.15
C PHE A 154 20.55 4.94 8.71
N PRO A 155 20.97 5.01 9.98
CA PRO A 155 21.64 3.88 10.63
C PRO A 155 20.63 2.77 10.93
N ALA A 156 20.97 1.53 10.60
CA ALA A 156 20.18 0.35 10.90
C ALA A 156 21.08 -0.85 11.19
N ARG A 157 20.74 -1.61 12.24
CA ARG A 157 21.30 -2.94 12.45
C ARG A 157 20.51 -3.94 11.61
N LEU A 158 21.06 -4.29 10.46
CA LEU A 158 20.46 -5.31 9.62
C LEU A 158 20.72 -6.70 10.23
N PRO A 159 19.70 -7.58 10.30
CA PRO A 159 19.93 -9.00 10.57
C PRO A 159 20.93 -9.61 9.58
N ALA A 160 21.48 -10.78 9.90
CA ALA A 160 22.29 -11.52 8.93
C ALA A 160 21.48 -11.77 7.64
N PRO A 161 22.08 -11.76 6.43
CA PRO A 161 21.35 -11.88 5.18
C PRO A 161 20.42 -13.10 5.06
N ALA A 162 20.73 -14.20 5.76
CA ALA A 162 19.92 -15.42 5.79
C ALA A 162 18.78 -15.40 6.83
N ALA A 163 18.72 -14.39 7.72
CA ALA A 163 17.69 -14.28 8.74
C ALA A 163 16.37 -13.76 8.14
N ALA A 164 15.24 -14.30 8.58
CA ALA A 164 13.91 -13.96 8.06
C ALA A 164 13.58 -12.45 8.11
N GLY A 165 14.13 -11.70 9.07
CA GLY A 165 13.91 -10.27 9.21
C GLY A 165 14.76 -9.38 8.29
N PHE A 166 15.79 -9.91 7.63
CA PHE A 166 16.75 -9.10 6.86
C PHE A 166 16.07 -8.32 5.74
N ARG A 167 15.30 -9.02 4.90
CA ARG A 167 14.63 -8.42 3.74
C ARG A 167 13.72 -7.27 4.14
N MET A 168 12.86 -7.51 5.13
CA MET A 168 11.92 -6.50 5.62
C MET A 168 12.61 -5.31 6.28
N ALA A 169 13.78 -5.49 6.89
CA ALA A 169 14.58 -4.38 7.40
C ALA A 169 15.12 -3.49 6.26
N VAL A 170 15.55 -4.09 5.13
CA VAL A 170 16.00 -3.34 3.95
C VAL A 170 14.84 -2.61 3.27
N HIS A 171 13.68 -3.25 3.14
CA HIS A 171 12.48 -2.61 2.61
C HIS A 171 12.08 -1.35 3.40
N ARG A 172 12.18 -1.40 4.73
CA ARG A 172 11.94 -0.21 5.58
C ARG A 172 12.95 0.91 5.33
N LEU A 173 14.22 0.58 5.08
CA LEU A 173 15.22 1.60 4.70
C LEU A 173 14.86 2.26 3.36
N ALA A 174 14.34 1.51 2.40
CA ALA A 174 13.87 2.08 1.13
C ALA A 174 12.72 3.07 1.37
N ASP A 175 11.75 2.70 2.19
CA ASP A 175 10.62 3.58 2.55
C ASP A 175 11.09 4.85 3.28
N GLN A 176 12.11 4.75 4.15
CA GLN A 176 12.71 5.91 4.82
C GLN A 176 13.42 6.86 3.84
N VAL A 177 14.15 6.30 2.86
CA VAL A 177 14.79 7.08 1.79
C VAL A 177 13.73 7.81 0.95
N LEU A 178 12.66 7.12 0.55
CA LEU A 178 11.55 7.71 -0.20
C LEU A 178 10.85 8.83 0.60
N GLN A 179 10.57 8.58 1.89
CA GLN A 179 9.94 9.57 2.76
C GLN A 179 10.83 10.82 2.93
N ALA A 180 12.14 10.65 3.05
CA ALA A 180 13.06 11.77 3.25
C ALA A 180 13.33 12.58 1.98
N THR A 181 13.18 11.98 0.81
CA THR A 181 13.34 12.64 -0.50
C THR A 181 12.08 13.37 -0.92
N LEU A 182 10.94 12.68 -0.94
CA LEU A 182 9.69 13.14 -1.55
C LEU A 182 8.58 13.51 -0.55
N GLY A 183 8.76 13.22 0.74
CA GLY A 183 7.73 13.43 1.74
C GLY A 183 6.56 12.45 1.66
N ALA A 184 6.62 11.47 0.75
CA ALA A 184 5.60 10.45 0.55
C ALA A 184 6.00 9.13 1.23
N PRO A 185 5.05 8.46 1.90
CA PRO A 185 5.33 7.18 2.54
C PRO A 185 5.44 6.06 1.49
N GLY A 186 6.44 5.21 1.62
CA GLY A 186 6.66 4.12 0.67
C GLY A 186 5.76 2.90 0.86
N MET A 187 5.92 1.92 -0.03
CA MET A 187 5.21 0.66 -0.04
C MET A 187 6.14 -0.56 0.02
N ALA A 188 7.45 -0.36 0.16
CA ALA A 188 8.41 -1.47 0.10
C ALA A 188 8.22 -2.44 1.27
N ALA A 189 7.98 -1.92 2.49
CA ALA A 189 7.73 -2.73 3.68
C ALA A 189 6.28 -3.23 3.76
N THR A 190 5.84 -3.93 2.71
CA THR A 190 4.48 -4.50 2.59
C THR A 190 4.52 -5.90 2.01
N ARG A 191 3.38 -6.60 2.10
CA ARG A 191 3.18 -7.94 1.56
C ARG A 191 1.88 -8.01 0.79
N VAL A 192 1.77 -8.98 -0.11
CA VAL A 192 0.53 -9.33 -0.79
C VAL A 192 0.12 -10.73 -0.34
N GLY A 193 -1.08 -10.85 0.25
CA GLY A 193 -1.74 -12.13 0.48
C GLY A 193 -2.48 -12.54 -0.79
N PHE A 194 -2.49 -13.81 -1.15
CA PHE A 194 -3.18 -14.28 -2.35
C PHE A 194 -3.47 -15.78 -2.28
N VAL A 195 -4.34 -16.24 -3.17
CA VAL A 195 -4.68 -17.66 -3.30
C VAL A 195 -3.88 -18.29 -4.42
N LYS A 196 -3.26 -19.43 -4.15
CA LYS A 196 -2.62 -20.30 -5.15
C LYS A 196 -2.84 -21.75 -4.76
N ASP A 197 -3.19 -22.60 -5.72
CA ASP A 197 -3.45 -24.04 -5.51
C ASP A 197 -4.46 -24.32 -4.37
N GLY A 198 -5.46 -23.43 -4.23
CA GLY A 198 -6.47 -23.53 -3.18
C GLY A 198 -5.94 -23.24 -1.78
N LYS A 199 -4.82 -22.53 -1.64
CA LYS A 199 -4.20 -22.14 -0.37
C LYS A 199 -3.94 -20.65 -0.33
N VAL A 200 -3.89 -20.09 0.87
CA VAL A 200 -3.50 -18.69 1.09
C VAL A 200 -2.00 -18.62 1.34
N TYR A 201 -1.32 -17.86 0.49
CA TYR A 201 0.08 -17.50 0.62
C TYR A 201 0.20 -16.00 0.91
N VAL A 202 1.35 -15.60 1.46
CA VAL A 202 1.81 -14.21 1.45
C VAL A 202 3.17 -14.13 0.78
N ILE A 203 3.43 -13.04 0.08
CA ILE A 203 4.68 -12.73 -0.63
C ILE A 203 5.05 -11.27 -0.36
N ASP A 204 6.33 -10.94 -0.34
CA ASP A 204 6.76 -9.53 -0.26
C ASP A 204 6.35 -8.78 -1.53
N GLN A 205 6.22 -7.45 -1.46
CA GLN A 205 5.79 -6.62 -2.60
C GLN A 205 6.68 -6.73 -3.85
N ASP A 206 7.91 -7.22 -3.68
CA ASP A 206 8.87 -7.41 -4.76
C ASP A 206 8.85 -8.81 -5.38
N GLY A 207 7.96 -9.70 -4.91
CA GLY A 207 7.79 -11.05 -5.44
C GLY A 207 8.66 -12.12 -4.78
N ALA A 208 9.35 -11.82 -3.67
CA ALA A 208 10.14 -12.78 -2.92
C ALA A 208 9.53 -13.14 -1.55
N ASP A 209 10.15 -14.07 -0.83
CA ASP A 209 9.71 -14.58 0.48
C ASP A 209 8.26 -15.13 0.51
N MET A 210 7.88 -15.85 -0.55
CA MET A 210 6.56 -16.49 -0.62
C MET A 210 6.44 -17.60 0.43
N ARG A 211 5.44 -17.48 1.31
CA ARG A 211 5.17 -18.44 2.40
C ARG A 211 3.70 -18.81 2.51
N LEU A 212 3.43 -20.08 2.81
CA LEU A 212 2.09 -20.58 3.08
C LEU A 212 1.58 -20.04 4.43
N VAL A 213 0.32 -19.59 4.47
CA VAL A 213 -0.35 -19.11 5.69
C VAL A 213 -1.46 -20.06 6.14
N SER A 214 -2.35 -20.46 5.22
CA SER A 214 -3.46 -21.36 5.52
C SER A 214 -2.99 -22.79 5.82
N SER A 215 -3.90 -23.66 6.27
CA SER A 215 -3.55 -25.07 6.49
C SER A 215 -3.20 -25.82 5.20
N THR A 216 -2.39 -26.87 5.33
CA THR A 216 -1.97 -27.73 4.22
C THR A 216 -3.06 -28.71 3.78
N ASP A 217 -4.06 -28.98 4.61
CA ASP A 217 -5.09 -30.00 4.41
C ASP A 217 -6.45 -29.47 3.92
N ARG A 218 -6.71 -28.15 4.01
CA ARG A 218 -8.00 -27.55 3.63
C ARG A 218 -7.89 -26.53 2.51
N GLN A 219 -8.92 -26.38 1.69
CA GLN A 219 -8.93 -25.28 0.73
C GLN A 219 -9.12 -23.96 1.48
N ALA A 220 -8.44 -22.90 1.03
CA ALA A 220 -8.53 -21.58 1.61
C ALA A 220 -8.61 -20.51 0.53
N MET A 221 -9.37 -19.45 0.80
CA MET A 221 -9.51 -18.33 -0.14
C MET A 221 -9.92 -17.03 0.54
N SER A 222 -10.01 -15.95 -0.24
CA SER A 222 -10.41 -14.61 0.19
C SER A 222 -9.57 -14.06 1.36
N PRO A 223 -8.24 -13.95 1.21
CA PRO A 223 -7.40 -13.33 2.24
C PRO A 223 -7.78 -11.86 2.43
N ALA A 224 -7.79 -11.38 3.67
CA ALA A 224 -8.02 -9.98 4.01
C ALA A 224 -7.16 -9.57 5.21
N TRP A 225 -6.36 -8.53 5.04
CA TRP A 225 -5.49 -8.03 6.09
C TRP A 225 -6.27 -7.27 7.15
N ALA A 226 -5.91 -7.50 8.41
CA ALA A 226 -6.28 -6.57 9.46
C ALA A 226 -5.46 -5.26 9.33
N PRO A 227 -5.98 -4.12 9.79
CA PRO A 227 -5.27 -2.83 9.75
C PRO A 227 -3.92 -2.82 10.48
N ASP A 228 -3.72 -3.72 11.44
CA ASP A 228 -2.45 -3.89 12.15
C ASP A 228 -1.36 -4.59 11.32
N ALA A 229 -1.72 -5.11 10.15
CA ALA A 229 -0.88 -5.87 9.22
C ALA A 229 -0.16 -7.09 9.86
N ARG A 230 -0.65 -7.55 11.02
CA ARG A 230 -0.17 -8.75 11.73
C ARG A 230 -1.16 -9.89 11.62
N ARG A 231 -2.45 -9.58 11.47
CA ARG A 231 -3.51 -10.58 11.33
C ARG A 231 -4.02 -10.66 9.90
N LEU A 232 -4.36 -11.87 9.48
CA LEU A 232 -4.98 -12.16 8.18
C LEU A 232 -6.26 -12.96 8.41
N ALA A 233 -7.38 -12.46 7.90
CA ALA A 233 -8.62 -13.23 7.80
C ALA A 233 -8.68 -13.98 6.48
N TYR A 234 -9.26 -15.17 6.48
CA TYR A 234 -9.53 -15.95 5.27
C TYR A 234 -10.61 -16.99 5.55
N MET A 235 -11.25 -17.50 4.49
CA MET A 235 -12.12 -18.67 4.63
C MET A 235 -11.33 -19.96 4.40
N GLU A 236 -11.62 -20.99 5.19
CA GLU A 236 -11.29 -22.38 4.83
C GLU A 236 -12.56 -23.13 4.45
N PHE A 237 -12.44 -24.10 3.54
CA PHE A 237 -13.53 -24.93 3.07
C PHE A 237 -13.15 -26.41 3.07
N TRP A 238 -14.03 -27.25 3.63
CA TRP A 238 -13.91 -28.71 3.65
C TRP A 238 -15.30 -29.36 3.66
N GLN A 239 -15.50 -30.39 2.84
CA GLN A 239 -16.73 -31.22 2.86
C GLN A 239 -18.06 -30.42 2.83
N GLY A 240 -18.11 -29.29 2.12
CA GLY A 240 -19.31 -28.44 2.06
C GLY A 240 -19.41 -27.38 3.17
N HIS A 241 -18.53 -27.43 4.17
CA HIS A 241 -18.46 -26.46 5.26
C HIS A 241 -17.42 -25.39 4.96
N GLY A 242 -17.81 -24.12 5.02
CA GLY A 242 -16.90 -22.98 4.98
C GLY A 242 -16.89 -22.23 6.29
N GLN A 243 -15.70 -21.87 6.78
CA GLN A 243 -15.52 -21.19 8.05
C GLN A 243 -14.47 -20.08 7.89
N LEU A 244 -14.78 -18.91 8.44
CA LEU A 244 -13.82 -17.82 8.53
C LEU A 244 -12.86 -18.04 9.70
N PHE A 245 -11.58 -17.78 9.45
CA PHE A 245 -10.52 -17.74 10.44
C PHE A 245 -9.84 -16.39 10.42
N VAL A 246 -9.38 -15.95 11.59
CA VAL A 246 -8.39 -14.87 11.74
C VAL A 246 -7.12 -15.50 12.28
N GLN A 247 -6.00 -15.27 11.61
CA GLN A 247 -4.70 -15.82 11.97
C GLN A 247 -3.69 -14.72 12.27
N ASP A 248 -2.95 -14.84 13.37
CA ASP A 248 -1.76 -14.05 13.63
C ASP A 248 -0.57 -14.62 12.85
N LEU A 249 0.08 -13.78 12.05
CA LEU A 249 1.16 -14.20 11.15
C LEU A 249 2.53 -14.30 11.83
N GLY A 250 2.64 -13.85 13.09
CA GLY A 250 3.87 -13.89 13.88
C GLY A 250 4.03 -15.20 14.63
N ASN A 251 2.97 -15.68 15.28
CA ASN A 251 2.98 -16.94 16.03
C ASN A 251 2.20 -18.09 15.34
N GLY A 252 1.43 -17.78 14.29
CA GLY A 252 0.62 -18.75 13.56
C GLY A 252 -0.70 -19.12 14.26
N GLU A 253 -1.03 -18.48 15.40
CA GLU A 253 -2.26 -18.71 16.15
C GLU A 253 -3.48 -18.38 15.30
N ARG A 254 -4.50 -19.23 15.38
CA ARG A 254 -5.71 -19.14 14.56
C ARG A 254 -6.96 -19.17 15.43
N THR A 255 -7.86 -18.24 15.17
CA THR A 255 -9.17 -18.17 15.84
C THR A 255 -10.27 -18.30 14.81
N ALA A 256 -11.20 -19.22 15.03
CA ALA A 256 -12.42 -19.29 14.23
C ALA A 256 -13.33 -18.11 14.56
N VAL A 257 -13.83 -17.43 13.52
CA VAL A 257 -14.79 -16.34 13.66
C VAL A 257 -16.12 -16.91 14.15
N ALA A 258 -16.70 -16.35 15.21
CA ALA A 258 -17.95 -16.81 15.81
C ALA A 258 -19.13 -16.50 14.88
N THR A 259 -19.40 -17.44 13.99
CA THR A 259 -20.53 -17.44 13.08
C THR A 259 -21.50 -18.55 13.46
N THR A 260 -22.62 -18.68 12.74
CA THR A 260 -23.59 -19.75 13.04
C THR A 260 -23.11 -21.13 12.58
N GLY A 261 -22.05 -21.21 11.76
CA GLY A 261 -21.49 -22.46 11.20
C GLY A 261 -22.42 -23.21 10.23
N ARG A 262 -23.61 -22.66 9.94
CA ARG A 262 -24.66 -23.31 9.11
C ARG A 262 -24.71 -22.80 7.68
N ALA A 263 -23.97 -21.74 7.39
CA ALA A 263 -23.98 -21.04 6.11
C ALA A 263 -22.54 -20.85 5.62
N LEU A 264 -22.38 -20.63 4.32
CA LEU A 264 -21.07 -20.38 3.74
C LEU A 264 -20.70 -18.91 3.99
N ASP A 265 -19.70 -18.68 4.83
CA ASP A 265 -19.16 -17.34 5.15
C ASP A 265 -17.85 -17.10 4.39
N PHE A 266 -17.76 -16.01 3.63
CA PHE A 266 -16.65 -15.73 2.69
C PHE A 266 -16.42 -14.24 2.47
N THR A 267 -15.35 -13.88 1.74
CA THR A 267 -14.95 -12.49 1.44
C THR A 267 -14.92 -11.58 2.69
N PRO A 268 -14.10 -11.92 3.70
CA PRO A 268 -13.96 -11.08 4.89
C PRO A 268 -13.32 -9.73 4.57
N ALA A 269 -13.65 -8.69 5.34
CA ALA A 269 -13.03 -7.37 5.28
C ALA A 269 -13.04 -6.71 6.67
N PHE A 270 -11.88 -6.31 7.18
CA PHE A 270 -11.79 -5.61 8.45
C PHE A 270 -12.23 -4.15 8.32
N SER A 271 -12.86 -3.61 9.36
CA SER A 271 -13.00 -2.18 9.54
C SER A 271 -11.60 -1.54 9.72
N PRO A 272 -11.40 -0.26 9.36
CA PRO A 272 -10.10 0.41 9.49
C PRO A 272 -9.56 0.48 10.92
N ASP A 273 -10.44 0.42 11.93
CA ASP A 273 -10.06 0.36 13.34
C ASP A 273 -9.81 -1.08 13.86
N GLY A 274 -10.02 -2.09 13.00
CA GLY A 274 -9.77 -3.51 13.27
C GLY A 274 -10.75 -4.16 14.25
N LYS A 275 -11.82 -3.47 14.67
CA LYS A 275 -12.78 -3.97 15.66
C LYS A 275 -13.90 -4.79 15.06
N THR A 276 -14.24 -4.55 13.79
CA THR A 276 -15.34 -5.21 13.10
C THR A 276 -14.81 -5.97 11.90
N LEU A 277 -15.34 -7.16 11.66
CA LEU A 277 -15.12 -7.91 10.43
C LEU A 277 -16.44 -7.98 9.67
N ALA A 278 -16.52 -7.36 8.49
CA ALA A 278 -17.59 -7.58 7.54
C ALA A 278 -17.31 -8.83 6.71
N PHE A 279 -18.35 -9.54 6.28
CA PHE A 279 -18.22 -10.71 5.40
C PHE A 279 -19.53 -10.99 4.69
N SER A 280 -19.47 -11.83 3.65
CA SER A 280 -20.65 -12.32 2.92
C SER A 280 -21.08 -13.66 3.49
N ARG A 281 -22.38 -13.86 3.65
CA ARG A 281 -22.99 -15.13 4.06
C ARG A 281 -23.99 -15.59 3.00
N ALA A 282 -23.75 -16.75 2.40
CA ALA A 282 -24.67 -17.36 1.45
C ALA A 282 -25.63 -18.33 2.15
N THR A 283 -26.92 -18.20 1.82
CA THR A 283 -28.02 -19.06 2.26
C THR A 283 -28.89 -19.46 1.07
N GLU A 284 -29.91 -20.29 1.29
CA GLU A 284 -30.88 -20.65 0.22
C GLU A 284 -31.68 -19.44 -0.31
N GLU A 285 -31.77 -18.34 0.45
CA GLU A 285 -32.52 -17.14 0.07
C GLU A 285 -31.68 -16.12 -0.71
N GLY A 286 -30.37 -16.38 -0.87
CA GLY A 286 -29.38 -15.47 -1.44
C GLY A 286 -28.22 -15.20 -0.48
N THR A 287 -27.34 -14.28 -0.90
CA THR A 287 -26.16 -13.85 -0.14
C THR A 287 -26.39 -12.47 0.49
N ASP A 288 -25.98 -12.29 1.74
CA ASP A 288 -26.01 -10.99 2.41
C ASP A 288 -24.71 -10.64 3.13
N VAL A 289 -24.52 -9.34 3.36
CA VAL A 289 -23.42 -8.81 4.14
C VAL A 289 -23.76 -8.84 5.63
N TYR A 290 -22.85 -9.42 6.40
CA TYR A 290 -22.90 -9.48 7.86
C TYR A 290 -21.66 -8.83 8.45
N THR A 291 -21.73 -8.48 9.74
CA THR A 291 -20.62 -8.05 10.56
C THR A 291 -20.54 -8.85 11.85
N VAL A 292 -19.33 -8.93 12.41
CA VAL A 292 -19.05 -9.51 13.72
C VAL A 292 -18.02 -8.62 14.42
N ASN A 293 -18.10 -8.52 15.74
CA ASN A 293 -17.02 -7.91 16.52
C ASN A 293 -15.81 -8.85 16.49
N ALA A 294 -14.74 -8.42 15.83
CA ALA A 294 -13.53 -9.19 15.61
C ALA A 294 -12.65 -9.32 16.86
N LYS A 295 -12.82 -8.42 17.84
CA LYS A 295 -12.06 -8.44 19.10
C LYS A 295 -12.68 -9.41 20.10
N ASP A 296 -13.99 -9.29 20.32
CA ASP A 296 -14.73 -10.06 21.32
C ASP A 296 -15.32 -11.35 20.75
N ASN A 297 -15.18 -11.56 19.43
CA ASN A 297 -15.68 -12.70 18.68
C ASN A 297 -17.19 -12.94 18.94
N CYS A 298 -17.99 -11.88 18.79
CA CYS A 298 -19.40 -11.87 19.17
C CYS A 298 -20.24 -10.99 18.23
N CYS A 299 -21.52 -10.84 18.60
CA CYS A 299 -22.29 -9.67 18.18
C CYS A 299 -22.53 -9.64 16.66
N LEU A 300 -22.87 -10.82 16.13
CA LEU A 300 -23.19 -11.02 14.72
C LEU A 300 -24.41 -10.17 14.32
N GLN A 301 -24.24 -9.33 13.30
CA GLN A 301 -25.28 -8.46 12.76
C GLN A 301 -25.40 -8.64 11.24
N ARG A 302 -26.64 -8.63 10.72
CA ARG A 302 -26.91 -8.62 9.27
C ARG A 302 -27.07 -7.16 8.82
N LEU A 303 -26.36 -6.75 7.77
CA LEU A 303 -26.41 -5.38 7.23
C LEU A 303 -27.31 -5.25 6.00
N THR A 304 -27.42 -6.30 5.19
CA THR A 304 -28.26 -6.30 3.99
C THR A 304 -29.36 -7.36 4.06
N VAL A 305 -30.48 -7.07 3.42
CA VAL A 305 -31.58 -8.02 3.24
C VAL A 305 -31.98 -8.00 1.78
N GLY A 306 -31.35 -8.86 0.98
CA GLY A 306 -31.67 -9.05 -0.41
C GLY A 306 -32.45 -10.33 -0.64
N ARG A 307 -33.79 -10.29 -0.69
CA ARG A 307 -34.56 -11.48 -1.06
C ARG A 307 -34.25 -11.82 -2.52
N PHE A 308 -33.66 -12.99 -2.77
CA PHE A 308 -33.28 -13.47 -4.11
C PHE A 308 -32.28 -12.57 -4.85
N SER A 309 -31.47 -11.82 -4.11
CA SER A 309 -30.34 -11.06 -4.64
C SER A 309 -29.10 -11.36 -3.81
N ASP A 310 -27.94 -11.32 -4.43
CA ASP A 310 -26.67 -11.50 -3.75
C ASP A 310 -26.07 -10.14 -3.42
N ASN A 311 -25.75 -9.93 -2.14
CA ASN A 311 -24.95 -8.83 -1.62
C ASN A 311 -23.66 -9.42 -1.03
N LEU A 312 -22.51 -9.15 -1.65
CA LEU A 312 -21.24 -9.78 -1.29
C LEU A 312 -20.01 -8.88 -1.48
N SER A 313 -18.83 -9.39 -1.10
CA SER A 313 -17.53 -8.72 -1.22
C SER A 313 -17.52 -7.32 -0.60
N PRO A 314 -17.81 -7.18 0.71
CA PRO A 314 -17.76 -5.89 1.38
C PRO A 314 -16.33 -5.35 1.43
N ALA A 315 -16.18 -4.04 1.28
CA ALA A 315 -14.93 -3.30 1.46
C ALA A 315 -15.21 -1.98 2.19
N TYR A 316 -14.57 -1.77 3.34
CA TYR A 316 -14.72 -0.54 4.11
C TYR A 316 -14.00 0.64 3.44
N SER A 317 -14.59 1.83 3.52
CA SER A 317 -13.87 3.07 3.31
C SER A 317 -12.83 3.28 4.43
N PRO A 318 -11.70 3.98 4.18
CA PRO A 318 -10.64 4.17 5.18
C PRO A 318 -11.07 4.94 6.44
N ASP A 319 -12.12 5.75 6.34
CA ASP A 319 -12.74 6.43 7.47
C ASP A 319 -13.69 5.54 8.29
N GLY A 320 -13.97 4.32 7.82
CA GLY A 320 -14.86 3.35 8.44
C GLY A 320 -16.34 3.70 8.36
N GLN A 321 -16.72 4.77 7.65
CA GLN A 321 -18.10 5.26 7.61
C GLN A 321 -18.95 4.57 6.54
N ARG A 322 -18.33 3.99 5.51
CA ARG A 322 -19.02 3.39 4.37
C ARG A 322 -18.49 1.99 4.06
N ILE A 323 -19.33 1.20 3.42
CA ILE A 323 -18.99 -0.11 2.87
C ILE A 323 -19.38 -0.11 1.40
N ALA A 324 -18.41 -0.35 0.52
CA ALA A 324 -18.69 -0.73 -0.87
C ALA A 324 -18.93 -2.24 -0.92
N PHE A 325 -19.85 -2.69 -1.76
CA PHE A 325 -20.19 -4.10 -1.89
C PHE A 325 -20.78 -4.38 -3.28
N VAL A 326 -20.76 -5.64 -3.69
CA VAL A 326 -21.40 -6.09 -4.92
C VAL A 326 -22.87 -6.39 -4.62
N SER A 327 -23.79 -5.95 -5.47
CA SER A 327 -25.19 -6.36 -5.42
C SER A 327 -25.72 -6.77 -6.79
N THR A 328 -26.50 -7.86 -6.85
CA THR A 328 -27.23 -8.30 -8.06
C THR A 328 -28.66 -7.77 -8.14
N ARG A 329 -29.07 -6.86 -7.23
CA ARG A 329 -30.45 -6.33 -7.17
C ARG A 329 -30.93 -5.63 -8.47
N SER A 330 -29.99 -5.20 -9.32
CA SER A 330 -30.25 -4.60 -10.63
C SER A 330 -30.13 -5.59 -11.80
N GLY A 331 -30.12 -6.90 -11.53
CA GLY A 331 -29.96 -7.98 -12.51
C GLY A 331 -28.53 -8.47 -12.62
N LEU A 332 -27.61 -7.63 -13.12
CA LEU A 332 -26.17 -7.96 -13.13
C LEU A 332 -25.48 -7.50 -11.83
N PRO A 333 -24.39 -8.15 -11.39
CA PRO A 333 -23.56 -7.67 -10.28
C PRO A 333 -23.08 -6.25 -10.55
N GLN A 334 -23.33 -5.33 -9.62
CA GLN A 334 -22.85 -3.95 -9.68
C GLN A 334 -22.30 -3.51 -8.34
N ILE A 335 -21.48 -2.45 -8.34
CA ILE A 335 -20.90 -1.90 -7.11
C ILE A 335 -21.88 -0.92 -6.47
N TYR A 336 -22.32 -1.25 -5.26
CA TYR A 336 -23.13 -0.40 -4.38
C TYR A 336 -22.27 0.10 -3.23
N VAL A 337 -22.77 1.14 -2.56
CA VAL A 337 -22.20 1.67 -1.32
C VAL A 337 -23.32 1.87 -0.30
N MET A 338 -23.00 1.69 0.97
CA MET A 338 -23.89 1.89 2.11
C MET A 338 -23.13 2.53 3.27
N ALA A 339 -23.85 3.10 4.23
CA ALA A 339 -23.28 3.43 5.54
C ALA A 339 -22.82 2.15 6.26
N ALA A 340 -21.84 2.25 7.15
CA ALA A 340 -21.26 1.09 7.83
C ALA A 340 -22.27 0.32 8.72
N ASP A 341 -23.39 0.94 9.07
CA ASP A 341 -24.50 0.30 9.79
C ASP A 341 -25.52 -0.42 8.88
N GLY A 342 -25.32 -0.37 7.56
CA GLY A 342 -26.17 -1.00 6.54
C GLY A 342 -27.21 -0.09 5.90
N THR A 343 -27.34 1.16 6.36
CA THR A 343 -28.29 2.14 5.81
C THR A 343 -27.77 2.84 4.55
N ASP A 344 -28.60 3.67 3.90
CA ASP A 344 -28.22 4.51 2.75
C ASP A 344 -27.59 3.75 1.56
N GLN A 345 -28.14 2.57 1.26
CA GLN A 345 -27.68 1.73 0.16
C GLN A 345 -28.01 2.37 -1.20
N GLN A 346 -26.98 2.61 -2.01
CA GLN A 346 -27.14 3.22 -3.34
C GLN A 346 -26.12 2.68 -4.34
N LEU A 347 -26.45 2.76 -5.64
CA LEU A 347 -25.51 2.41 -6.70
C LEU A 347 -24.29 3.34 -6.65
N PHE A 348 -23.08 2.75 -6.67
CA PHE A 348 -21.85 3.50 -6.51
C PHE A 348 -21.10 3.74 -7.82
N ALA A 349 -20.81 2.67 -8.55
CA ALA A 349 -20.25 2.78 -9.89
C ALA A 349 -21.40 2.94 -10.91
N PRO A 350 -21.47 4.05 -11.67
CA PRO A 350 -22.51 4.23 -12.68
C PRO A 350 -22.37 3.22 -13.83
N PHE A 351 -23.47 3.04 -14.57
CA PHE A 351 -23.47 2.36 -15.86
C PHE A 351 -22.90 3.31 -16.91
N ASP A 352 -21.82 2.91 -17.58
CA ASP A 352 -21.29 3.68 -18.72
C ASP A 352 -21.98 3.22 -20.01
N TYR A 353 -22.30 4.17 -20.90
CA TYR A 353 -22.83 3.83 -22.22
C TYR A 353 -21.83 2.95 -22.97
N GLY A 354 -22.25 1.73 -23.34
CA GLY A 354 -21.43 0.75 -24.06
C GLY A 354 -20.64 -0.24 -23.18
N VAL A 355 -20.64 -0.06 -21.85
CA VAL A 355 -20.06 -1.03 -20.90
C VAL A 355 -21.12 -1.45 -19.89
N THR A 356 -21.84 -2.53 -20.20
CA THR A 356 -22.98 -3.03 -19.42
C THR A 356 -22.66 -4.31 -18.64
N GLY A 357 -21.39 -4.66 -18.49
CA GLY A 357 -20.99 -5.91 -17.85
C GLY A 357 -21.09 -5.89 -16.33
N ALA A 358 -20.95 -7.08 -15.73
CA ALA A 358 -20.90 -7.25 -14.29
C ALA A 358 -19.67 -6.53 -13.70
N SER A 359 -19.87 -5.77 -12.62
CA SER A 359 -18.81 -5.13 -11.84
C SER A 359 -18.65 -5.87 -10.50
N ASN A 360 -17.44 -6.30 -10.15
CA ASN A 360 -17.17 -7.06 -8.92
C ASN A 360 -15.87 -6.63 -8.24
N ALA A 361 -15.61 -7.21 -7.05
CA ALA A 361 -14.42 -7.02 -6.23
C ALA A 361 -14.07 -5.54 -5.99
N PRO A 362 -14.99 -4.76 -5.38
CA PRO A 362 -14.71 -3.37 -5.05
C PRO A 362 -13.68 -3.28 -3.93
N GLU A 363 -12.81 -2.29 -4.02
CA GLU A 363 -11.81 -2.02 -2.98
C GLU A 363 -11.49 -0.52 -2.92
N TRP A 364 -11.56 0.04 -1.71
CA TRP A 364 -11.26 1.44 -1.46
C TRP A 364 -9.77 1.72 -1.45
N SER A 365 -9.37 2.83 -2.07
CA SER A 365 -8.02 3.35 -1.90
C SER A 365 -7.79 3.76 -0.45
N PRO A 366 -6.57 3.59 0.09
CA PRO A 366 -6.24 3.97 1.47
C PRO A 366 -6.50 5.46 1.81
N ASP A 367 -6.50 6.35 0.82
CA ASP A 367 -6.84 7.78 0.97
C ASP A 367 -8.35 8.11 0.83
N GLY A 368 -9.16 7.11 0.50
CA GLY A 368 -10.62 7.21 0.37
C GLY A 368 -11.10 7.97 -0.88
N GLN A 369 -10.20 8.35 -1.79
CA GLN A 369 -10.54 9.13 -2.98
C GLN A 369 -11.04 8.27 -4.14
N SER A 370 -10.73 6.96 -4.12
CA SER A 370 -10.98 6.05 -5.23
C SER A 370 -11.53 4.71 -4.77
N VAL A 371 -12.27 4.04 -5.66
CA VAL A 371 -12.60 2.62 -5.53
C VAL A 371 -12.18 1.88 -6.78
N ALA A 372 -11.30 0.89 -6.63
CA ALA A 372 -10.93 -0.03 -7.69
C ALA A 372 -11.95 -1.17 -7.77
N PHE A 373 -12.19 -1.68 -8.96
CA PHE A 373 -13.04 -2.85 -9.20
C PHE A 373 -12.69 -3.45 -10.56
N HIS A 374 -13.17 -4.64 -10.86
CA HIS A 374 -13.12 -5.16 -12.22
C HIS A 374 -14.52 -5.20 -12.84
N ARG A 375 -14.60 -5.01 -14.15
CA ARG A 375 -15.85 -5.02 -14.91
C ARG A 375 -15.69 -5.84 -16.18
N ASP A 376 -16.73 -6.56 -16.55
CA ASP A 376 -16.82 -7.23 -17.85
C ASP A 376 -16.98 -6.20 -18.98
N VAL A 377 -16.06 -6.24 -19.94
CA VAL A 377 -16.07 -5.47 -21.18
C VAL A 377 -16.08 -6.45 -22.35
N ALA A 378 -17.26 -6.67 -22.94
CA ALA A 378 -17.46 -7.56 -24.08
C ALA A 378 -16.90 -8.99 -23.86
N GLY A 379 -17.11 -9.56 -22.67
CA GLY A 379 -16.69 -10.91 -22.27
C GLY A 379 -15.29 -10.96 -21.66
N THR A 380 -14.58 -9.84 -21.55
CA THR A 380 -13.24 -9.76 -20.96
C THR A 380 -13.25 -8.87 -19.73
N LEU A 381 -12.76 -9.38 -18.60
CA LEU A 381 -12.64 -8.57 -17.39
C LEU A 381 -11.50 -7.55 -17.53
N GLN A 382 -11.78 -6.31 -17.15
CA GLN A 382 -10.80 -5.24 -17.06
C GLN A 382 -10.88 -4.56 -15.71
N VAL A 383 -9.77 -4.00 -15.24
CA VAL A 383 -9.70 -3.22 -14.00
C VAL A 383 -10.07 -1.77 -14.28
N PHE A 384 -10.88 -1.21 -13.39
CA PHE A 384 -11.37 0.17 -13.41
C PHE A 384 -11.14 0.84 -12.06
N VAL A 385 -11.15 2.17 -12.06
CA VAL A 385 -11.18 3.00 -10.86
C VAL A 385 -12.31 4.02 -10.96
N LEU A 386 -13.11 4.10 -9.91
CA LEU A 386 -14.13 5.10 -9.65
C LEU A 386 -13.55 6.21 -8.79
N ASP A 387 -13.64 7.47 -9.22
CA ASP A 387 -13.43 8.64 -8.36
C ASP A 387 -14.66 8.83 -7.46
N VAL A 388 -14.44 8.82 -6.14
CA VAL A 388 -15.51 8.84 -5.14
C VAL A 388 -16.28 10.16 -5.15
N ARG A 389 -15.62 11.27 -5.46
CA ARG A 389 -16.20 12.62 -5.42
C ARG A 389 -16.97 12.94 -6.69
N THR A 390 -16.40 12.66 -7.86
CA THR A 390 -16.99 12.99 -9.15
C THR A 390 -17.89 11.88 -9.70
N ARG A 391 -17.79 10.66 -9.15
CA ARG A 391 -18.42 9.43 -9.67
C ARG A 391 -17.94 9.05 -11.08
N THR A 392 -16.81 9.58 -11.55
CA THR A 392 -16.26 9.22 -12.87
C THR A 392 -15.53 7.88 -12.80
N VAL A 393 -15.75 7.03 -13.79
CA VAL A 393 -15.09 5.73 -13.93
C VAL A 393 -14.03 5.80 -15.02
N ARG A 394 -12.84 5.24 -14.75
CA ARG A 394 -11.73 5.14 -15.69
C ARG A 394 -11.24 3.70 -15.80
N GLN A 395 -11.09 3.19 -17.01
CA GLN A 395 -10.47 1.89 -17.27
C GLN A 395 -8.95 1.99 -17.13
N LEU A 396 -8.32 1.04 -16.44
CA LEU A 396 -6.87 0.98 -16.23
C LEU A 396 -6.17 -0.02 -17.14
N THR A 397 -6.86 -1.08 -17.54
CA THR A 397 -6.25 -2.19 -18.30
C THR A 397 -7.01 -2.45 -19.59
N SER A 398 -6.31 -2.91 -20.63
CA SER A 398 -6.93 -3.25 -21.93
C SER A 398 -6.40 -4.56 -22.54
N VAL A 399 -5.34 -5.14 -21.97
CA VAL A 399 -4.68 -6.35 -22.48
C VAL A 399 -4.84 -7.50 -21.50
N GLY A 400 -5.27 -8.65 -22.00
CA GLY A 400 -5.58 -9.84 -21.19
C GLY A 400 -6.88 -9.70 -20.41
N ARG A 401 -7.21 -10.72 -19.64
CA ARG A 401 -8.26 -10.73 -18.63
C ARG A 401 -7.65 -10.24 -17.31
N ASN A 402 -8.22 -9.19 -16.73
CA ASN A 402 -7.70 -8.53 -15.53
C ASN A 402 -8.81 -8.46 -14.46
N GLU A 403 -8.54 -9.02 -13.28
CA GLU A 403 -9.54 -9.19 -12.22
C GLU A 403 -8.94 -9.03 -10.82
N ASP A 404 -9.82 -8.94 -9.81
CA ASP A 404 -9.48 -8.85 -8.38
C ASP A 404 -8.38 -7.80 -8.03
N PRO A 405 -8.64 -6.49 -8.24
CA PRO A 405 -7.67 -5.45 -7.87
C PRO A 405 -7.52 -5.30 -6.34
N THR A 406 -6.31 -4.95 -5.89
CA THR A 406 -6.00 -4.57 -4.50
C THR A 406 -4.96 -3.44 -4.41
N TRP A 407 -5.19 -2.42 -3.58
CA TRP A 407 -4.40 -1.22 -3.38
C TRP A 407 -3.20 -1.43 -2.49
N ALA A 408 -2.04 -1.03 -2.99
CA ALA A 408 -0.91 -0.72 -2.13
C ALA A 408 -1.26 0.43 -1.16
N PRO A 409 -0.61 0.51 0.02
CA PRO A 409 -0.94 1.52 1.03
C PRO A 409 -0.56 2.96 0.64
N ASP A 410 -0.02 3.17 -0.55
CA ASP A 410 0.33 4.48 -1.10
C ASP A 410 -0.77 5.11 -1.96
N SER A 411 -1.92 4.43 -2.13
CA SER A 411 -3.06 4.87 -2.95
C SER A 411 -2.71 5.16 -4.41
N ARG A 412 -1.60 4.61 -4.91
CA ARG A 412 -1.10 4.81 -6.27
C ARG A 412 -0.87 3.50 -7.01
N HIS A 413 -0.39 2.46 -6.35
CA HIS A 413 -0.20 1.16 -6.96
C HIS A 413 -1.38 0.22 -6.70
N LEU A 414 -1.75 -0.56 -7.72
CA LEU A 414 -2.73 -1.65 -7.62
C LEU A 414 -2.06 -2.96 -8.02
N ALA A 415 -2.21 -4.01 -7.21
CA ALA A 415 -1.99 -5.38 -7.64
C ALA A 415 -3.29 -5.97 -8.18
N PHE A 416 -3.21 -6.88 -9.14
CA PHE A 416 -4.37 -7.55 -9.73
C PHE A 416 -3.95 -8.85 -10.41
N VAL A 417 -4.91 -9.71 -10.71
CA VAL A 417 -4.69 -10.97 -11.44
C VAL A 417 -4.78 -10.71 -12.93
N SER A 418 -3.83 -11.22 -13.72
CA SER A 418 -3.88 -11.13 -15.17
C SER A 418 -3.26 -12.32 -15.88
N ASP A 419 -3.82 -12.67 -17.04
CA ASP A 419 -3.33 -13.69 -17.96
C ASP A 419 -2.56 -13.12 -19.17
N ARG A 420 -2.22 -11.83 -19.16
CA ARG A 420 -1.56 -11.12 -20.27
C ARG A 420 -0.26 -11.76 -20.80
N SER A 421 0.38 -12.61 -20.01
CA SER A 421 1.59 -13.36 -20.37
C SER A 421 1.32 -14.83 -20.70
N GLY A 422 0.06 -15.19 -20.98
CA GLY A 422 -0.37 -16.54 -21.34
C GLY A 422 -0.85 -17.41 -20.16
N TYR A 423 -0.68 -16.96 -18.92
CA TYR A 423 -1.20 -17.65 -17.73
C TYR A 423 -1.52 -16.68 -16.60
N ARG A 424 -2.52 -17.02 -15.76
CA ARG A 424 -2.99 -16.17 -14.66
C ARG A 424 -1.96 -16.05 -13.55
N GLN A 425 -1.53 -14.82 -13.27
CA GLN A 425 -0.59 -14.48 -12.22
C GLN A 425 -0.80 -13.05 -11.70
N LEU A 426 -0.03 -12.63 -10.70
CA LEU A 426 -0.12 -11.29 -10.10
C LEU A 426 0.71 -10.27 -10.88
N TRP A 427 0.11 -9.10 -11.08
CA TRP A 427 0.72 -7.92 -11.72
C TRP A 427 0.48 -6.70 -10.86
N ILE A 428 1.37 -5.71 -11.00
CA ILE A 428 1.23 -4.39 -10.36
C ILE A 428 1.15 -3.33 -11.46
N ILE A 429 0.16 -2.44 -11.37
CA ILE A 429 0.03 -1.23 -12.18
C ILE A 429 0.28 0.00 -11.32
N ASP A 430 1.06 0.92 -11.85
CA ASP A 430 1.19 2.29 -11.34
C ASP A 430 0.15 3.19 -12.01
N LEU A 431 -0.71 3.86 -11.23
CA LEU A 431 -1.79 4.68 -11.78
C LEU A 431 -1.33 6.01 -12.38
N ASP A 432 -0.17 6.52 -11.98
CA ASP A 432 0.38 7.79 -12.48
C ASP A 432 1.07 7.59 -13.84
N THR A 433 1.94 6.58 -13.95
CA THR A 433 2.72 6.34 -15.19
C THR A 433 2.08 5.32 -16.13
N GLY A 434 1.14 4.50 -15.64
CA GLY A 434 0.60 3.37 -16.38
C GLY A 434 1.60 2.20 -16.55
N ARG A 435 2.77 2.25 -15.90
CA ARG A 435 3.74 1.15 -15.92
C ARG A 435 3.09 -0.09 -15.31
N ILE A 436 3.27 -1.24 -15.96
CA ILE A 436 2.79 -2.52 -15.46
C ILE A 436 3.93 -3.52 -15.40
N ARG A 437 4.08 -4.21 -14.26
CA ARG A 437 5.12 -5.21 -14.04
C ARG A 437 4.57 -6.48 -13.38
N PRO A 438 5.16 -7.67 -13.63
CA PRO A 438 4.77 -8.88 -12.92
C PRO A 438 5.24 -8.81 -11.47
N LEU A 439 4.39 -9.28 -10.55
CA LEU A 439 4.74 -9.50 -9.13
C LEU A 439 5.13 -10.96 -8.90
N LEU A 440 4.38 -11.87 -9.51
CA LEU A 440 4.63 -13.30 -9.46
C LEU A 440 4.93 -13.78 -10.88
N GLN A 441 5.81 -14.78 -11.03
CA GLN A 441 6.13 -15.44 -12.30
C GLN A 441 5.76 -16.94 -12.26
N GLN A 442 4.57 -17.23 -11.72
CA GLN A 442 4.03 -18.56 -11.52
C GLN A 442 2.52 -18.53 -11.77
N SER A 443 1.97 -19.61 -12.33
CA SER A 443 0.55 -19.70 -12.63
C SER A 443 -0.31 -19.97 -11.40
N GLY A 444 -1.59 -19.61 -11.50
CA GLY A 444 -2.63 -20.03 -10.57
C GLY A 444 -2.92 -19.06 -9.43
N ALA A 445 -2.35 -17.85 -9.44
CA ALA A 445 -2.67 -16.83 -8.45
C ALA A 445 -4.09 -16.26 -8.64
N ARG A 446 -4.80 -16.04 -7.54
CA ARG A 446 -6.16 -15.50 -7.48
C ARG A 446 -6.36 -14.66 -6.22
N LEU A 447 -7.38 -13.79 -6.19
CA LEU A 447 -7.86 -13.11 -4.99
C LEU A 447 -6.73 -12.47 -4.14
N PRO A 448 -5.92 -11.55 -4.71
CA PRO A 448 -4.89 -10.85 -3.97
C PRO A 448 -5.49 -9.87 -2.96
N ALA A 449 -4.76 -9.61 -1.88
CA ALA A 449 -5.01 -8.59 -0.89
C ALA A 449 -3.67 -7.99 -0.46
N TRP A 450 -3.43 -6.72 -0.79
CA TRP A 450 -2.23 -6.01 -0.38
C TRP A 450 -2.34 -5.61 1.10
N SER A 451 -1.25 -5.80 1.84
CA SER A 451 -1.20 -5.42 3.25
C SER A 451 -1.15 -3.90 3.40
N PRO A 452 -1.65 -3.37 4.54
CA PRO A 452 -1.18 -2.09 5.05
C PRO A 452 0.34 -2.10 5.23
N ARG A 453 0.93 -0.93 5.51
CA ARG A 453 2.35 -0.84 5.87
C ARG A 453 2.63 -1.70 7.09
N LEU A 454 3.63 -2.56 7.01
CA LEU A 454 3.98 -3.43 8.13
C LEU A 454 4.58 -2.57 9.25
N PRO A 455 4.06 -2.67 10.49
CA PRO A 455 4.61 -1.91 11.59
C PRO A 455 6.06 -2.31 11.84
N GLU A 456 6.84 -1.37 12.38
CA GLU A 456 8.14 -1.69 12.93
C GLU A 456 7.92 -2.54 14.19
N THR A 457 8.38 -3.78 14.17
CA THR A 457 8.30 -4.64 15.36
C THR A 457 9.25 -4.09 16.41
N ALA A 458 8.77 -3.80 17.62
CA ALA A 458 9.58 -3.30 18.73
C ALA A 458 10.84 -4.17 19.04
N ALA A 459 10.88 -5.42 18.55
CA ALA A 459 12.02 -6.31 18.66
C ALA A 459 13.25 -5.92 17.80
N THR A 460 13.18 -4.85 16.99
CA THR A 460 14.33 -4.33 16.23
C THR A 460 14.83 -2.96 16.70
N ASN A 461 14.35 -2.45 17.84
CA ASN A 461 15.05 -1.35 18.49
C ASN A 461 16.26 -1.88 19.28
N PRO A 462 17.42 -1.17 19.21
CA PRO A 462 18.73 -1.67 19.60
C PRO A 462 18.90 -2.02 21.08
#